data_AF-A0A1S8AD07-F1
#
_entry.id   AF-A0A1S8AD07-F1
#
_cell.length_a   1.000
_cell.length_b   1.000
_cell.length_c   1.000
_cell.angle_alpha   90.00
_cell.angle_beta   90.00
_cell.angle_gamma   90.00
#
_symmetry.space_group_name_H-M   'P 1'
#
loop_
_entity.id
_entity.type
_entity.pdbx_description
1 polymer ?
#
loop_
_entity_poly.entity_id
_entity_poly.type
_entity_poly.pdbx_seq_one_letter_code
_entity_poly.pdbx_strand_id
1 'polypeptide(L)'
;GTWSSCKVDIKTCSSTQLQTMQGFRVQFLNALAELGNSSSRGMLIDSCYTHCRTEYQEAWLSADSPVLDKTPIAKAVGDWYYDRSPFQKIDCPYPCNPLPESCF
;
A
#
# COMPACT_ATOMS: atom_id res chain seq x y z
N GLY A 1 24.84 -2.24 0.57
CA GLY A 1 24.48 -1.92 1.96
C GLY A 1 23.53 -2.97 2.51
N THR A 2 23.28 -3.00 3.82
CA THR A 2 22.50 -4.07 4.49
C THR A 2 21.10 -4.30 3.91
N TRP A 3 20.47 -3.26 3.35
CA TRP A 3 19.13 -3.31 2.77
C TRP A 3 19.09 -3.56 1.26
N SER A 4 20.24 -3.58 0.57
CA SER A 4 20.28 -3.55 -0.90
C SER A 4 19.52 -4.71 -1.55
N SER A 5 19.69 -5.94 -1.04
CA SER A 5 18.96 -7.11 -1.57
C SER A 5 17.48 -7.03 -1.21
N CYS A 6 17.16 -6.77 0.06
CA CYS A 6 15.79 -6.72 0.60
C CYS A 6 14.90 -5.71 -0.15
N LYS A 7 15.46 -4.57 -0.58
CA LYS A 7 14.73 -3.55 -1.34
C LYS A 7 14.33 -4.00 -2.75
N VAL A 8 15.12 -4.89 -3.35
CA VAL A 8 14.90 -5.39 -4.71
C VAL A 8 14.01 -6.64 -4.67
N ASP A 9 14.29 -7.54 -3.71
CA ASP A 9 13.52 -8.74 -3.49
C ASP A 9 13.26 -8.93 -1.98
N ILE A 10 11.99 -8.77 -1.62
CA ILE A 10 11.44 -8.93 -0.28
C ILE A 10 11.76 -10.30 0.34
N LYS A 11 11.95 -11.33 -0.48
CA LYS A 11 12.28 -12.69 -0.04
C LYS A 11 13.69 -12.78 0.51
N THR A 12 14.53 -11.79 0.20
CA THR A 12 15.91 -11.70 0.71
C THR A 12 16.03 -10.89 1.99
N CYS A 13 14.91 -10.34 2.50
CA CYS A 13 14.89 -9.63 3.76
C CYS A 13 15.15 -10.58 4.94
N SER A 14 16.02 -10.19 5.86
CA SER A 14 16.19 -10.89 7.12
C SER A 14 14.98 -10.70 8.03
N SER A 15 14.84 -11.56 9.05
CA SER A 15 13.77 -11.42 10.05
C SER A 15 13.77 -10.05 10.73
N THR A 16 14.95 -9.49 11.03
CA THR A 16 15.08 -8.14 11.61
C THR A 16 14.57 -7.05 10.67
N GLN A 17 14.85 -7.17 9.36
CA GLN A 17 14.37 -6.22 8.35
C GLN A 17 12.85 -6.27 8.22
N LEU A 18 12.27 -7.47 8.17
CA LEU A 18 10.82 -7.66 8.14
C LEU A 18 10.15 -7.11 9.43
N GLN A 19 10.73 -7.37 10.59
CA GLN A 19 10.24 -6.82 11.86
C GLN A 19 10.29 -5.29 11.89
N THR A 20 11.32 -4.70 11.30
CA THR A 20 11.44 -3.23 11.19
C THR A 20 10.30 -2.66 10.33
N MET A 21 10.02 -3.26 9.18
CA MET A 21 8.93 -2.82 8.30
C MET A 21 7.55 -3.01 8.93
N GLN A 22 7.35 -4.10 9.65
CA GLN A 22 6.11 -4.34 10.41
C GLN A 22 5.95 -3.34 11.56
N GLY A 23 7.03 -3.01 12.28
CA GLY A 23 7.02 -1.98 13.30
C GLY A 23 6.63 -0.62 12.75
N PHE A 24 7.19 -0.23 11.59
CA PHE A 24 6.80 1.00 10.89
C PHE A 24 5.32 1.00 10.53
N ARG A 25 4.81 -0.11 9.94
CA ARG A 25 3.39 -0.24 9.59
C ARG A 25 2.48 -0.01 10.79
N VAL A 26 2.77 -0.64 11.94
CA VAL A 26 1.97 -0.47 13.15
C VAL A 26 1.95 0.99 13.60
N GLN A 27 3.11 1.65 13.61
CA GLN A 27 3.19 3.07 13.97
C GLN A 27 2.41 3.96 12.99
N PHE A 28 2.52 3.71 11.69
CA PHE A 28 1.77 4.42 10.66
C PHE A 28 0.25 4.29 10.83
N LEU A 29 -0.24 3.07 11.07
CA LEU A 29 -1.67 2.82 11.29
C LEU A 29 -2.18 3.46 12.59
N ASN A 30 -1.38 3.43 13.66
CA ASN A 30 -1.74 4.10 14.91
C ASN A 30 -1.85 5.63 14.71
N ALA A 31 -0.91 6.24 14.00
CA ALA A 31 -0.98 7.67 13.68
C ALA A 31 -2.21 8.04 12.84
N LEU A 32 -2.64 7.15 11.92
CA LEU A 32 -3.87 7.36 11.16
C LEU A 32 -5.13 7.20 12.03
N ALA A 33 -5.12 6.29 12.99
CA ALA A 33 -6.25 6.09 13.91
C ALA A 33 -6.53 7.34 14.75
N GLU A 34 -5.48 8.10 15.12
CA GLU A 34 -5.60 9.37 15.84
C GLU A 34 -6.36 10.45 15.05
N LEU A 35 -6.41 10.33 13.71
CA LEU A 35 -7.16 11.26 12.86
C LEU A 35 -8.68 11.06 12.95
N GLY A 36 -9.15 10.02 13.64
CA GLY A 36 -10.56 9.71 13.85
C GLY A 36 -11.32 9.31 12.58
N ASN A 37 -12.63 9.09 12.72
CA ASN A 37 -13.50 8.74 11.61
C ASN A 37 -13.88 9.98 10.79
N SER A 38 -13.84 9.87 9.47
CA SER A 38 -14.35 10.88 8.54
C SER A 38 -15.00 10.20 7.35
N SER A 39 -16.21 10.60 6.99
CA SER A 39 -16.91 10.06 5.80
C SER A 39 -16.32 10.57 4.48
N SER A 40 -15.64 11.71 4.48
CA SER A 40 -15.01 12.29 3.28
C SER A 40 -13.57 11.84 3.07
N ARG A 41 -12.92 11.25 4.08
CA ARG A 41 -11.53 10.79 3.97
C ARG A 41 -11.44 9.52 3.14
N GLY A 42 -10.54 9.51 2.17
CA GLY A 42 -10.12 8.31 1.45
C GLY A 42 -8.87 7.71 2.09
N MET A 43 -8.79 6.38 2.13
CA MET A 43 -7.58 5.65 2.52
C MET A 43 -7.42 4.42 1.63
N LEU A 44 -6.28 4.33 0.98
CA LEU A 44 -5.81 3.15 0.27
C LEU A 44 -4.42 2.85 0.83
N ILE A 45 -4.33 1.82 1.67
CA ILE A 45 -3.09 1.46 2.35
C ILE A 45 -2.77 0.03 1.97
N ASP A 46 -1.95 -0.16 0.96
CA ASP A 46 -1.49 -1.46 0.51
C ASP A 46 -0.14 -1.85 1.13
N SER A 47 0.17 -3.14 1.13
CA SER A 47 1.40 -3.67 1.73
C SER A 47 2.55 -3.78 0.73
N CYS A 48 2.83 -2.66 0.06
CA CYS A 48 3.88 -2.56 -0.94
C CYS A 48 5.05 -1.67 -0.49
N TYR A 49 6.28 -2.09 -0.81
CA TYR A 49 7.48 -1.29 -0.58
C TYR A 49 7.78 -0.41 -1.79
N THR A 50 7.13 0.75 -1.87
CA THR A 50 7.26 1.71 -2.98
C THR A 50 7.22 3.16 -2.51
N HIS A 51 7.66 4.09 -3.36
CA HIS A 51 7.62 5.53 -3.15
C HIS A 51 7.20 6.24 -4.44
N CYS A 52 6.59 7.43 -4.37
CA CYS A 52 6.13 8.20 -5.53
C CYS A 52 5.14 7.46 -6.45
N ARG A 53 4.47 6.39 -6.00
CA ARG A 53 3.53 5.62 -6.86
C ARG A 53 2.45 6.49 -7.51
N THR A 54 2.02 7.55 -6.83
CA THR A 54 0.99 8.47 -7.34
C THR A 54 1.37 9.19 -8.63
N GLU A 55 2.65 9.21 -9.01
CA GLU A 55 3.15 9.92 -10.18
C GLU A 55 3.05 9.11 -11.48
N TYR A 56 2.91 7.78 -11.38
CA TYR A 56 2.93 6.88 -12.54
C TYR A 56 1.51 6.38 -12.85
N GLN A 57 0.99 6.73 -14.02
CA GLN A 57 -0.35 6.31 -14.45
C GLN A 57 -0.46 4.80 -14.58
N GLU A 58 0.64 4.16 -14.99
CA GLU A 58 0.76 2.72 -15.14
C GLU A 58 0.45 2.02 -13.82
N ALA A 59 0.98 2.51 -12.70
CA ALA A 59 0.75 1.92 -11.38
C ALA A 59 -0.70 2.00 -10.88
N TRP A 60 -1.57 2.69 -11.60
CA TRP A 60 -2.98 2.84 -11.29
C TRP A 60 -3.88 2.10 -12.27
N LEU A 61 -3.47 2.08 -13.55
CA LEU A 61 -4.31 1.71 -14.69
C LEU A 61 -3.88 0.42 -15.38
N SER A 62 -2.67 -0.09 -15.09
CA SER A 62 -2.18 -1.33 -15.70
C SER A 62 -2.99 -2.54 -15.25
N ALA A 63 -2.96 -3.60 -16.06
CA ALA A 63 -3.68 -4.84 -15.77
C ALA A 63 -3.08 -5.61 -14.57
N ASP A 64 -1.81 -5.38 -14.29
CA ASP A 64 -1.05 -5.91 -13.16
C ASP A 64 -1.07 -5.00 -11.92
N SER A 65 -1.72 -3.82 -12.01
CA SER A 65 -1.82 -2.89 -10.88
C SER A 65 -2.44 -3.58 -9.65
N PRO A 66 -1.97 -3.23 -8.43
CA PRO A 66 -2.46 -3.85 -7.22
C PRO A 66 -3.99 -3.70 -7.06
N VAL A 67 -4.63 -4.76 -6.58
CA VAL A 67 -6.07 -4.78 -6.31
C VAL A 67 -6.28 -4.91 -4.80
N LEU A 68 -6.88 -3.88 -4.19
CA LEU A 68 -7.22 -3.88 -2.77
C LEU A 68 -8.73 -4.00 -2.60
N ASP A 69 -9.17 -4.94 -1.76
CA ASP A 69 -10.61 -5.21 -1.55
C ASP A 69 -11.36 -5.42 -2.87
N LYS A 70 -10.77 -6.21 -3.77
CA LYS A 70 -11.28 -6.49 -5.14
C LYS A 70 -11.48 -5.25 -6.00
N THR A 71 -10.84 -4.13 -5.65
CA THR A 71 -10.96 -2.85 -6.36
C THR A 71 -9.58 -2.38 -6.83
N PRO A 72 -9.38 -2.14 -8.15
CA PRO A 72 -8.15 -1.55 -8.67
C PRO A 72 -7.92 -0.13 -8.14
N ILE A 73 -6.66 0.29 -8.01
CA ILE A 73 -6.28 1.61 -7.47
C ILE A 73 -6.99 2.75 -8.20
N ALA A 74 -6.95 2.79 -9.53
CA ALA A 74 -7.60 3.87 -10.29
C ALA A 74 -9.10 3.98 -10.00
N LYS A 75 -9.78 2.84 -9.87
CA LYS A 75 -11.21 2.80 -9.56
C LYS A 75 -11.46 3.27 -8.12
N ALA A 76 -10.68 2.78 -7.16
CA ALA A 76 -10.81 3.13 -5.75
C ALA A 76 -10.64 4.65 -5.54
N VAL A 77 -9.56 5.23 -6.06
CA VAL A 77 -9.29 6.67 -5.92
C VAL A 77 -10.30 7.49 -6.71
N GLY A 78 -10.64 7.08 -7.93
CA GLY A 78 -11.62 7.77 -8.74
C GLY A 78 -13.01 7.80 -8.10
N ASP A 79 -13.49 6.68 -7.56
CA ASP A 79 -14.79 6.61 -6.92
C ASP A 79 -14.85 7.44 -5.63
N TRP A 80 -13.75 7.47 -4.87
CA TRP A 80 -13.63 8.36 -3.71
C TRP A 80 -13.61 9.83 -4.13
N TYR A 81 -12.80 10.22 -5.12
CA TYR A 81 -12.63 11.62 -5.53
C TYR A 81 -13.93 12.24 -6.10
N TYR A 82 -14.73 11.45 -6.81
CA TYR A 82 -16.00 11.90 -7.39
C TYR A 82 -17.22 11.59 -6.52
N ASP A 83 -17.02 11.29 -5.22
CA ASP A 83 -18.09 10.97 -4.25
C ASP A 83 -19.04 9.84 -4.70
N ARG A 84 -18.55 8.91 -5.53
CA ARG A 84 -19.35 7.75 -6.01
C ARG A 84 -19.41 6.65 -4.96
N SER A 85 -18.32 6.43 -4.24
CA SER A 85 -18.24 5.47 -3.13
C SER A 85 -17.10 5.84 -2.19
N PRO A 86 -17.28 5.74 -0.86
CA PRO A 86 -16.16 5.86 0.06
C PRO A 86 -15.16 4.72 -0.15
N PHE A 87 -13.89 4.99 0.08
CA PHE A 87 -12.84 3.97 0.06
C PHE A 87 -11.89 4.18 1.23
N GLN A 88 -11.95 3.31 2.23
CA GLN A 88 -11.07 3.31 3.40
C GLN A 88 -10.65 1.88 3.68
N LYS A 89 -9.63 1.42 2.96
CA LYS A 89 -9.19 0.02 3.00
C LYS A 89 -7.72 -0.07 3.32
N ILE A 90 -7.41 -1.08 4.14
CA ILE A 90 -6.09 -1.39 4.64
C ILE A 90 -5.85 -2.85 4.30
N ASP A 91 -4.74 -3.10 3.63
CA ASP A 91 -4.35 -4.43 3.21
C ASP A 91 -3.82 -5.25 4.40
N CYS A 92 -3.52 -6.53 4.17
CA CYS A 92 -2.87 -7.41 5.14
C CYS A 92 -1.49 -6.88 5.59
N PRO A 93 -0.91 -7.35 6.71
CA PRO A 93 0.45 -6.99 7.10
C PRO A 93 1.51 -7.41 6.07
N TYR A 94 2.54 -6.59 5.90
CA TYR A 94 3.68 -6.84 5.00
C TYR A 94 4.43 -8.14 5.38
N PRO A 95 4.80 -9.06 4.48
CA PRO A 95 4.93 -8.89 3.03
C PRO A 95 3.82 -9.58 2.22
N CYS A 96 2.57 -9.13 2.34
CA CYS A 96 1.48 -9.83 1.66
C CYS A 96 1.30 -9.54 0.17
N ASN A 97 1.98 -8.49 -0.35
CA ASN A 97 2.20 -8.27 -1.79
C ASN A 97 3.68 -8.49 -2.10
N PRO A 98 4.16 -9.75 -2.16
CA PRO A 98 5.58 -10.06 -2.18
C PRO A 98 6.25 -9.93 -3.55
N LEU A 99 5.49 -9.64 -4.62
CA LEU A 99 6.06 -9.50 -5.95
C LEU A 99 6.26 -8.02 -6.28
N PRO A 100 7.42 -7.60 -6.82
CA PRO A 100 7.62 -6.23 -7.28
C PRO A 100 6.55 -5.81 -8.29
N GLU A 101 6.18 -6.71 -9.21
CA GLU A 101 5.10 -6.53 -10.18
C GLU A 101 3.74 -6.29 -9.52
N SER A 102 3.48 -6.90 -8.36
CA SER A 102 2.23 -6.68 -7.60
C SER A 102 2.18 -5.34 -6.87
N CYS A 103 3.19 -4.48 -7.05
CA CYS A 103 3.34 -3.18 -6.41
C CYS A 103 3.64 -2.05 -7.39
N PHE A 104 3.72 -2.35 -8.69
CA PHE A 104 3.98 -1.43 -9.79
C PHE A 104 2.84 -1.43 -10.80
#